data_AF-A0A955IK98-F1
#
_entry.id   AF-A0A955IK98-F1
#
_cell.length_a   1.000
_cell.length_b   1.000
_cell.length_c   1.000
_cell.angle_alpha   90.00
_cell.angle_beta   90.00
_cell.angle_gamma   90.00
#
_symmetry.space_group_name_H-M   'P 1'
#
loop_
_entity.id
_entity.type
_entity.pdbx_description
1 polymer ?
#
loop_
_entity_poly.entity_id
_entity_poly.type
_entity_poly.pdbx_seq_one_letter_code
_entity_poly.pdbx_strand_id
1 'polypeptide(L)'
;MMNKKMMFGAALAVAGLGASAHAGTVVIDGLGGPVYMQSTSIPGVFGAGTPTFTNAALNLVHDNLHADGITTDGLVTFILADTDNGLTWMTLVDDITIGSGAANIDSSLGMTSTAPDTGVDFINDVNSDITQSFLPGNGTQVAAGTFNWDDQKYGDAFAWANLMEGDFVSFNFNRYQNTTPGLNADDTFQFVTWNGSSWEVVTTGEFTNNNQFAYSFTVVPLPAPALIGLAGLSGLGILRRRALRKA
;
A
#
# COMPACT_ATOMS: atom_id res chain seq x y z
N MET A 1 43.07 -47.89 -35.62
CA MET A 1 41.88 -47.95 -34.75
C MET A 1 41.71 -46.57 -34.11
N MET A 2 40.63 -45.88 -34.43
CA MET A 2 40.44 -44.44 -34.22
C MET A 2 39.23 -44.26 -33.29
N ASN A 3 39.45 -43.86 -32.03
CA ASN A 3 38.36 -43.61 -31.08
C ASN A 3 38.05 -42.11 -31.03
N LYS A 4 37.02 -41.70 -31.79
CA LYS A 4 36.35 -40.41 -31.63
C LYS A 4 35.43 -40.49 -30.42
N LYS A 5 35.83 -39.93 -29.27
CA LYS A 5 34.91 -39.64 -28.18
C LYS A 5 34.25 -38.28 -28.46
N MET A 6 32.97 -38.34 -28.83
CA MET A 6 32.08 -37.18 -28.85
C MET A 6 31.99 -36.60 -27.44
N MET A 7 32.39 -35.33 -27.27
CA MET A 7 31.94 -34.51 -26.15
C MET A 7 30.72 -33.72 -26.63
N PHE A 8 29.55 -34.07 -26.11
CA PHE A 8 28.39 -33.20 -26.13
C PHE A 8 28.66 -32.04 -25.16
N GLY A 9 28.94 -30.86 -25.71
CA GLY A 9 28.92 -29.62 -24.94
C GLY A 9 27.47 -29.25 -24.63
N ALA A 10 27.09 -29.30 -23.35
CA ALA A 10 25.83 -28.74 -22.88
C ALA A 10 25.94 -27.21 -23.01
N ALA A 11 25.23 -26.63 -23.97
CA ALA A 11 25.02 -25.19 -24.03
C ALA A 11 24.19 -24.78 -22.81
N LEU A 12 24.82 -24.08 -21.87
CA LEU A 12 24.13 -23.42 -20.77
C LEU A 12 23.33 -22.26 -21.40
N ALA A 13 22.05 -22.48 -21.65
CA ALA A 13 21.14 -21.41 -22.01
C ALA A 13 20.98 -20.52 -20.77
N VAL A 14 21.70 -19.40 -20.74
CA VAL A 14 21.33 -18.27 -19.88
C VAL A 14 20.04 -17.72 -20.47
N ALA A 15 18.91 -18.28 -20.04
CA ALA A 15 17.62 -17.66 -20.22
C ALA A 15 17.72 -16.29 -19.53
N GLY A 16 17.71 -15.23 -20.33
CA GLY A 16 17.55 -13.89 -19.83
C GLY A 16 16.24 -13.86 -19.06
N LEU A 17 16.35 -13.88 -17.72
CA LEU A 17 15.27 -13.45 -16.86
C LEU A 17 14.98 -12.02 -17.30
N GLY A 18 13.78 -11.84 -17.86
CA GLY A 18 13.33 -10.54 -18.33
C GLY A 18 13.55 -9.51 -17.25
N ALA A 19 14.08 -8.36 -17.64
CA ALA A 19 13.98 -7.16 -16.83
C ALA A 19 12.48 -6.81 -16.74
N SER A 20 11.84 -7.28 -15.68
CA SER A 20 10.49 -6.87 -15.34
C SER A 20 10.34 -6.93 -13.82
N ALA A 21 10.73 -5.84 -13.17
CA ALA A 21 10.09 -5.30 -11.97
C ALA A 21 10.92 -4.09 -11.52
N HIS A 22 10.51 -2.88 -11.93
CA HIS A 22 10.62 -1.77 -11.00
C HIS A 22 9.66 -2.12 -9.88
N ALA A 23 10.17 -2.71 -8.80
CA ALA A 23 9.46 -2.82 -7.56
C ALA A 23 10.12 -1.79 -6.64
N GLY A 24 9.47 -0.65 -6.38
CA GLY A 24 9.85 0.17 -5.25
C GLY A 24 9.77 -0.64 -3.96
N THR A 25 10.60 -0.30 -2.99
CA THR A 25 10.53 -0.85 -1.65
C THR A 25 10.41 0.29 -0.66
N VAL A 26 9.52 0.15 0.31
CA VAL A 26 9.50 1.03 1.47
C VAL A 26 9.77 0.23 2.73
N VAL A 27 10.35 0.91 3.71
CA VAL A 27 10.46 0.41 5.08
C VAL A 27 9.57 1.26 5.95
N ILE A 28 8.57 0.64 6.57
CA ILE A 28 7.71 1.29 7.55
C ILE A 28 8.33 1.11 8.93
N ASP A 29 8.36 2.21 9.67
CA ASP A 29 8.68 2.27 11.07
C ASP A 29 7.42 2.57 11.90
N GLY A 30 7.42 2.14 13.17
CA GLY A 30 6.34 2.45 14.11
C GLY A 30 5.30 1.35 14.32
N LEU A 31 5.40 0.22 13.62
CA LEU A 31 4.46 -0.92 13.73
C LEU A 31 4.98 -2.09 14.59
N GLY A 32 5.84 -1.81 15.58
CA GLY A 32 6.47 -2.84 16.43
C GLY A 32 7.71 -3.51 15.83
N GLY A 33 8.19 -3.02 14.68
CA GLY A 33 9.41 -3.43 13.99
C GLY A 33 9.44 -2.87 12.57
N PRO A 34 10.56 -3.01 11.83
CA PRO A 34 10.62 -2.60 10.43
C PRO A 34 9.74 -3.54 9.59
N VAL A 35 8.83 -2.96 8.82
CA VAL A 35 7.98 -3.70 7.86
C VAL A 35 8.41 -3.32 6.45
N TYR A 36 8.75 -4.30 5.64
CA TYR A 36 9.15 -4.10 4.26
C TYR A 36 7.94 -4.31 3.36
N MET A 37 7.63 -3.32 2.52
CA MET A 37 6.62 -3.46 1.48
C MET A 37 7.26 -3.27 0.12
N GLN A 38 6.87 -4.12 -0.82
CA GLN A 38 7.31 -4.12 -2.19
C GLN A 38 6.12 -3.77 -3.08
N SER A 39 6.39 -2.99 -4.12
CA SER A 39 5.40 -2.71 -5.15
C SER A 39 5.43 -3.71 -6.29
N THR A 40 4.34 -3.71 -7.03
CA THR A 40 4.31 -4.15 -8.43
C THR A 40 3.52 -3.12 -9.23
N SER A 41 3.51 -3.27 -10.55
CA SER A 41 2.80 -2.35 -11.43
C SER A 41 1.29 -2.56 -11.37
N ILE A 42 0.55 -1.46 -11.23
CA ILE A 42 -0.90 -1.41 -11.47
C ILE A 42 -1.14 -0.33 -12.54
N PRO A 43 -1.06 -0.69 -13.84
CA PRO A 43 -1.15 0.27 -14.93
C PRO A 43 -2.54 0.89 -15.04
N GLY A 44 -2.63 2.16 -15.43
CA GLY A 44 -3.90 2.87 -15.63
C GLY A 44 -4.45 3.54 -14.37
N VAL A 45 -3.79 3.39 -13.22
CA VAL A 45 -4.05 4.19 -12.02
C VAL A 45 -3.37 5.56 -12.20
N PHE A 46 -4.14 6.64 -11.98
CA PHE A 46 -3.69 8.04 -12.13
C PHE A 46 -3.25 8.46 -13.55
N GLY A 47 -3.89 7.91 -14.58
CA GLY A 47 -3.55 8.21 -15.99
C GLY A 47 -3.23 9.68 -16.29
N ALA A 48 -2.37 9.91 -17.30
CA ALA A 48 -1.75 11.19 -17.58
C ALA A 48 -2.72 12.40 -17.53
N GLY A 49 -2.43 13.34 -16.63
CA GLY A 49 -3.11 14.64 -16.56
C GLY A 49 -4.42 14.68 -15.77
N THR A 50 -4.78 13.62 -15.04
CA THR A 50 -5.91 13.66 -14.09
C THR A 50 -5.42 14.08 -12.71
N PRO A 51 -5.91 15.18 -12.09
CA PRO A 51 -5.45 15.61 -10.77
C PRO A 51 -6.23 14.93 -9.62
N THR A 52 -6.92 13.82 -9.89
CA THR A 52 -7.86 13.20 -8.93
C THR A 52 -7.73 11.69 -8.90
N PHE A 53 -7.97 11.10 -7.73
CA PHE A 53 -8.10 9.67 -7.59
C PHE A 53 -9.53 9.29 -8.00
N THR A 54 -9.73 8.96 -9.28
CA THR A 54 -11.09 8.67 -9.78
C THR A 54 -11.65 7.38 -9.19
N ASN A 55 -12.99 7.26 -9.12
CA ASN A 55 -13.64 5.99 -8.78
C ASN A 55 -13.20 4.82 -9.66
N ALA A 56 -12.95 5.05 -10.95
CA ALA A 56 -12.46 3.99 -11.83
C ALA A 56 -11.07 3.50 -11.42
N ALA A 57 -10.18 4.41 -11.03
CA ALA A 57 -8.86 4.07 -10.50
C ALA A 57 -8.98 3.37 -9.14
N LEU A 58 -9.88 3.82 -8.26
CA LEU A 58 -10.11 3.20 -6.96
C LEU A 58 -10.58 1.74 -7.12
N ASN A 59 -11.63 1.53 -7.93
CA ASN A 59 -12.13 0.19 -8.23
C ASN A 59 -11.07 -0.70 -8.87
N LEU A 60 -10.24 -0.15 -9.77
CA LEU A 60 -9.14 -0.91 -10.37
C LEU A 60 -8.15 -1.42 -9.32
N VAL A 61 -7.80 -0.61 -8.31
CA VAL A 61 -6.91 -1.04 -7.24
C VAL A 61 -7.58 -2.11 -6.37
N HIS A 62 -8.84 -1.92 -5.98
CA HIS A 62 -9.60 -2.94 -5.24
C HIS A 62 -9.73 -4.26 -6.01
N ASP A 63 -10.08 -4.22 -7.28
CA ASP A 63 -10.18 -5.41 -8.15
C ASP A 63 -8.85 -6.17 -8.20
N ASN A 64 -7.71 -5.47 -8.24
CA ASN A 64 -6.37 -6.10 -8.21
C ASN A 64 -6.11 -6.81 -6.87
N LEU A 65 -6.49 -6.20 -5.76
CA LEU A 65 -6.35 -6.77 -4.42
C LEU A 65 -7.28 -7.98 -4.23
N HIS A 66 -8.53 -7.87 -4.68
CA HIS A 66 -9.54 -8.93 -4.60
C HIS A 66 -9.20 -10.15 -5.45
N ALA A 67 -8.60 -9.95 -6.63
CA ALA A 67 -8.13 -11.04 -7.47
C ALA A 67 -7.15 -11.97 -6.73
N ASP A 68 -6.40 -11.42 -5.77
CA ASP A 68 -5.47 -12.14 -4.90
C ASP A 68 -6.06 -12.51 -3.53
N GLY A 69 -7.36 -12.27 -3.32
CA GLY A 69 -8.09 -12.65 -2.11
C GLY A 69 -7.91 -11.71 -0.92
N ILE A 70 -7.41 -10.48 -1.15
CA ILE A 70 -7.30 -9.46 -0.10
C ILE A 70 -8.64 -8.76 0.06
N THR A 71 -9.27 -8.91 1.23
CA THR A 71 -10.48 -8.16 1.58
C THR A 71 -10.10 -6.74 1.98
N THR A 72 -10.83 -5.75 1.50
CA THR A 72 -10.62 -4.33 1.80
C THR A 72 -11.84 -3.67 2.46
N ASP A 73 -12.99 -4.34 2.43
CA ASP A 73 -14.23 -3.93 3.09
C ASP A 73 -14.02 -3.73 4.60
N GLY A 74 -14.45 -2.59 5.10
CA GLY A 74 -14.33 -2.19 6.50
C GLY A 74 -12.90 -2.01 7.00
N LEU A 75 -11.94 -1.78 6.10
CA LEU A 75 -10.52 -1.60 6.44
C LEU A 75 -9.95 -0.32 5.81
N VAL A 76 -8.91 0.21 6.44
CA VAL A 76 -8.00 1.18 5.83
C VAL A 76 -6.79 0.42 5.29
N THR A 77 -6.70 0.35 3.96
CA THR A 77 -5.72 -0.46 3.25
C THR A 77 -4.61 0.41 2.68
N PHE A 78 -3.37 0.09 3.05
CA PHE A 78 -2.18 0.72 2.51
C PHE A 78 -1.48 -0.19 1.51
N ILE A 79 -1.17 0.37 0.34
CA ILE A 79 -0.48 -0.34 -0.73
C ILE A 79 0.57 0.55 -1.38
N LEU A 80 1.71 -0.04 -1.72
CA LEU A 80 2.72 0.56 -2.57
C LEU A 80 2.60 -0.03 -3.98
N ALA A 81 2.46 0.79 -5.01
CA ALA A 81 2.33 0.34 -6.40
C ALA A 81 3.08 1.25 -7.36
N ASP A 82 3.54 0.71 -8.48
CA ASP A 82 4.04 1.49 -9.61
C ASP A 82 2.86 1.83 -10.53
N THR A 83 2.51 3.11 -10.56
CA THR A 83 1.37 3.65 -11.32
C THR A 83 1.86 4.46 -12.53
N ASP A 84 0.94 5.10 -13.26
CA ASP A 84 1.28 5.99 -14.36
C ASP A 84 2.02 7.26 -13.89
N ASN A 85 2.07 7.52 -12.56
CA ASN A 85 2.87 8.59 -11.94
C ASN A 85 4.06 8.04 -11.11
N GLY A 86 4.55 6.85 -11.45
CA GLY A 86 5.69 6.23 -10.78
C GLY A 86 5.32 5.56 -9.46
N LEU A 87 6.29 5.44 -8.55
CA LEU A 87 6.08 4.78 -7.27
C LEU A 87 5.09 5.58 -6.43
N THR A 88 4.03 4.90 -6.00
CA THR A 88 2.87 5.53 -5.38
C THR A 88 2.47 4.78 -4.13
N TRP A 89 2.31 5.53 -3.03
CA TRP A 89 1.73 5.06 -1.80
C TRP A 89 0.25 5.43 -1.76
N MET A 90 -0.64 4.45 -1.72
CA MET A 90 -2.08 4.65 -1.70
C MET A 90 -2.68 4.21 -0.36
N THR A 91 -3.63 5.01 0.12
CA THR A 91 -4.50 4.75 1.25
C THR A 91 -5.91 4.59 0.70
N LEU A 92 -6.50 3.41 0.87
CA LEU A 92 -7.86 3.09 0.46
C LEU A 92 -8.69 2.93 1.74
N VAL A 93 -9.82 3.60 1.85
CA VAL A 93 -10.70 3.53 3.01
C VAL A 93 -12.00 2.89 2.57
N ASP A 94 -12.21 1.68 3.10
CA ASP A 94 -13.36 0.84 2.79
C ASP A 94 -13.42 0.46 1.31
N ASP A 95 -13.94 -0.72 1.03
CA ASP A 95 -14.21 -1.15 -0.32
C ASP A 95 -15.67 -1.47 -0.42
N ILE A 96 -16.36 -0.63 -1.17
CA ILE A 96 -17.76 -0.87 -1.40
C ILE A 96 -18.09 -0.69 -2.86
N THR A 97 -18.58 -1.79 -3.42
CA THR A 97 -19.25 -1.91 -4.71
C THR A 97 -20.08 -0.68 -5.01
N ILE A 98 -19.70 0.01 -6.09
CA ILE A 98 -20.36 1.15 -6.72
C ILE A 98 -21.89 1.04 -6.60
N GLY A 99 -22.45 1.62 -5.54
CA GLY A 99 -23.85 1.99 -5.52
C GLY A 99 -24.02 3.17 -6.48
N SER A 100 -25.06 3.17 -7.30
CA SER A 100 -25.50 4.40 -7.96
C SER A 100 -26.59 5.01 -7.08
N GLY A 101 -26.28 6.10 -6.38
CA GLY A 101 -27.21 6.73 -5.44
C GLY A 101 -26.60 7.96 -4.77
N ALA A 102 -27.39 8.68 -3.97
CA ALA A 102 -26.81 9.69 -3.08
C ALA A 102 -26.07 8.97 -1.95
N ALA A 103 -24.81 9.34 -1.72
CA ALA A 103 -24.06 8.89 -0.54
C ALA A 103 -24.74 9.42 0.72
N ASN A 104 -25.03 8.54 1.67
CA ASN A 104 -25.37 8.96 3.02
C ASN A 104 -24.11 8.80 3.87
N ILE A 105 -23.28 9.84 3.88
CA ILE A 105 -22.03 9.83 4.64
C ILE A 105 -22.36 9.63 6.11
N ASP A 106 -21.98 8.47 6.64
CA ASP A 106 -22.21 8.07 8.03
C ASP A 106 -20.91 7.79 8.78
N SER A 107 -19.79 7.83 8.06
CA SER A 107 -18.49 7.42 8.55
C SER A 107 -17.42 8.46 8.21
N SER A 108 -16.51 8.71 9.15
CA SER A 108 -15.45 9.70 8.98
C SER A 108 -14.16 9.32 9.70
N LEU A 109 -13.02 9.68 9.09
CA LEU A 109 -11.69 9.44 9.64
C LEU A 109 -10.76 10.62 9.34
N GLY A 110 -10.24 11.25 10.39
CA GLY A 110 -9.29 12.35 10.22
C GLY A 110 -7.92 11.84 9.80
N MET A 111 -7.27 12.55 8.86
CA MET A 111 -5.93 12.24 8.39
C MET A 111 -5.05 13.49 8.43
N THR A 112 -3.79 13.29 8.78
CA THR A 112 -2.70 14.21 8.46
C THR A 112 -1.54 13.40 7.91
N SER A 113 -0.99 13.82 6.78
CA SER A 113 0.16 13.19 6.15
C SER A 113 1.17 14.22 5.68
N THR A 114 2.44 13.86 5.73
CA THR A 114 3.54 14.69 5.22
C THR A 114 4.33 13.92 4.19
N ALA A 115 4.71 14.57 3.09
CA ALA A 115 5.57 14.01 2.06
C ALA A 115 6.58 15.07 1.57
N PRO A 116 7.64 14.70 0.83
CA PRO A 116 8.51 15.67 0.17
C PRO A 116 7.73 16.53 -0.82
N ASP A 117 8.15 17.78 -1.02
CA ASP A 117 7.47 18.73 -1.92
C ASP A 117 7.56 18.38 -3.42
N THR A 118 8.29 17.32 -3.76
CA THR A 118 8.37 16.71 -5.09
C THR A 118 7.27 15.69 -5.38
N GLY A 119 6.55 15.24 -4.35
CA GLY A 119 5.46 14.27 -4.49
C GLY A 119 4.21 14.90 -5.11
N VAL A 120 3.38 14.08 -5.74
CA VAL A 120 2.06 14.47 -6.27
C VAL A 120 0.98 13.80 -5.44
N ASP A 121 -0.05 14.52 -5.01
CA ASP A 121 -1.19 13.94 -4.32
C ASP A 121 -2.37 13.65 -5.25
N PHE A 122 -3.12 12.61 -4.90
CA PHE A 122 -4.38 12.27 -5.54
C PHE A 122 -5.42 11.98 -4.46
N ILE A 123 -6.61 12.56 -4.62
CA ILE A 123 -7.70 12.46 -3.64
C ILE A 123 -8.96 11.98 -4.37
N ASN A 124 -9.66 11.00 -3.78
CA ASN A 124 -10.96 10.54 -4.25
C ASN A 124 -12.06 11.19 -3.41
N ASP A 125 -12.26 12.49 -3.57
CA ASP A 125 -13.15 13.21 -2.68
C ASP A 125 -14.49 13.60 -3.34
N VAL A 126 -15.58 13.17 -2.73
CA VAL A 126 -16.94 13.56 -3.11
C VAL A 126 -17.29 14.97 -2.58
N ASN A 127 -16.60 15.46 -1.53
CA ASN A 127 -16.89 16.71 -0.81
C ASN A 127 -15.72 17.72 -0.70
N SER A 128 -14.50 17.32 -1.05
CA SER A 128 -13.25 18.12 -0.98
C SER A 128 -12.85 18.57 0.44
N ASP A 129 -12.80 17.62 1.37
CA ASP A 129 -12.46 17.81 2.79
C ASP A 129 -10.97 17.54 3.11
N ILE A 130 -10.20 17.00 2.17
CA ILE A 130 -8.73 16.93 2.27
C ILE A 130 -8.11 18.16 1.60
N THR A 131 -7.38 18.95 2.40
CA THR A 131 -6.67 20.14 1.96
C THR A 131 -5.16 19.89 1.98
N GLN A 132 -4.49 20.31 0.92
CA GLN A 132 -3.03 20.33 0.84
C GLN A 132 -2.49 21.72 1.19
N SER A 133 -1.39 21.75 1.93
CA SER A 133 -0.60 22.95 2.17
C SER A 133 0.87 22.68 1.90
N PHE A 134 1.47 23.55 1.08
CA PHE A 134 2.92 23.59 0.91
C PHE A 134 3.52 24.41 2.05
N LEU A 135 4.55 23.90 2.71
CA LEU A 135 5.31 24.64 3.71
C LEU A 135 6.61 25.16 3.06
N PRO A 136 6.58 26.34 2.40
CA PRO A 136 7.75 26.87 1.72
C PRO A 136 8.91 27.07 2.71
N GLY A 137 10.04 26.40 2.45
CA GLY A 137 11.28 26.52 3.22
C GLY A 137 11.83 25.20 3.78
N ASN A 138 11.02 24.14 3.88
CA ASN A 138 11.42 22.86 4.48
C ASN A 138 11.44 21.66 3.51
N GLY A 139 11.11 21.84 2.24
CA GLY A 139 11.08 20.73 1.26
C GLY A 139 9.98 19.70 1.54
N THR A 140 8.91 20.09 2.23
CA THR A 140 7.84 19.19 2.68
C THR A 140 6.48 19.82 2.38
N GLN A 141 5.53 18.97 2.04
CA GLN A 141 4.12 19.29 1.89
C GLN A 141 3.29 18.49 2.90
N VAL A 142 2.14 19.03 3.27
CA VAL A 142 1.21 18.44 4.24
C VAL A 142 -0.17 18.31 3.61
N ALA A 143 -0.74 17.12 3.64
CA ALA A 143 -2.15 16.87 3.36
C ALA A 143 -2.87 16.64 4.68
N ALA A 144 -3.96 17.37 4.93
CA ALA A 144 -4.76 17.22 6.14
C ALA A 144 -6.25 17.34 5.82
N GLY A 145 -7.06 16.51 6.44
CA GLY A 145 -8.51 16.51 6.22
C GLY A 145 -9.21 15.32 6.81
N THR A 146 -10.34 14.98 6.22
CA THR A 146 -11.20 13.88 6.66
C THR A 146 -11.55 13.00 5.48
N PHE A 147 -11.35 11.70 5.61
CA PHE A 147 -12.00 10.72 4.75
C PHE A 147 -13.46 10.63 5.16
N ASN A 148 -14.37 10.69 4.18
CA ASN A 148 -15.81 10.65 4.41
C ASN A 148 -16.44 9.65 3.45
N TRP A 149 -17.12 8.65 4.01
CA TRP A 149 -17.66 7.56 3.20
C TRP A 149 -19.01 7.06 3.73
N ASP A 150 -19.70 6.27 2.91
CA ASP A 150 -20.97 5.61 3.23
C ASP A 150 -20.64 4.14 3.39
N ASP A 151 -20.76 3.60 4.61
CA ASP A 151 -20.36 2.23 4.97
C ASP A 151 -21.14 1.12 4.26
N GLN A 152 -22.02 1.49 3.32
CA GLN A 152 -22.78 0.57 2.47
C GLN A 152 -22.68 0.86 0.97
N LYS A 153 -22.04 1.96 0.54
CA LYS A 153 -22.07 2.34 -0.90
C LYS A 153 -20.79 2.90 -1.51
N TYR A 154 -19.94 3.57 -0.72
CA TYR A 154 -18.80 4.30 -1.25
C TYR A 154 -17.64 4.20 -0.26
N GLY A 155 -16.43 3.98 -0.77
CA GLY A 155 -15.18 4.20 -0.05
C GLY A 155 -14.57 5.57 -0.39
N ASP A 156 -13.40 5.84 0.18
CA ASP A 156 -12.61 7.06 -0.05
C ASP A 156 -11.13 6.68 -0.23
N ALA A 157 -10.32 7.53 -0.84
CA ALA A 157 -8.92 7.23 -1.07
C ALA A 157 -8.02 8.46 -1.20
N PHE A 158 -6.76 8.25 -0.82
CA PHE A 158 -5.70 9.24 -0.91
C PHE A 158 -4.41 8.58 -1.41
N ALA A 159 -3.58 9.30 -2.16
CA ALA A 159 -2.28 8.79 -2.57
C ALA A 159 -1.21 9.87 -2.60
N TRP A 160 0.04 9.47 -2.26
CA TRP A 160 1.25 10.20 -2.62
C TRP A 160 1.97 9.43 -3.73
N ALA A 161 2.14 10.06 -4.89
CA ALA A 161 2.79 9.49 -6.07
C ALA A 161 4.13 10.19 -6.38
N ASN A 162 4.83 9.62 -7.37
CA ASN A 162 6.15 10.06 -7.80
C ASN A 162 7.18 10.05 -6.65
N LEU A 163 7.07 9.05 -5.77
CA LEU A 163 7.99 8.86 -4.66
C LEU A 163 9.34 8.36 -5.17
N MET A 164 10.42 8.93 -4.64
CA MET A 164 11.80 8.64 -5.01
C MET A 164 12.56 8.00 -3.85
N GLU A 165 13.67 7.33 -4.16
CA GLU A 165 14.56 6.77 -3.14
C GLU A 165 15.03 7.86 -2.17
N GLY A 166 14.93 7.58 -0.87
CA GLY A 166 15.25 8.53 0.21
C GLY A 166 14.06 9.39 0.65
N ASP A 167 12.94 9.37 -0.06
CA ASP A 167 11.74 10.09 0.35
C ASP A 167 11.19 9.52 1.66
N PHE A 168 10.78 10.42 2.55
CA PHE A 168 10.18 10.09 3.83
C PHE A 168 8.75 10.59 3.88
N VAL A 169 7.82 9.72 4.26
CA VAL A 169 6.40 10.03 4.36
C VAL A 169 5.89 9.63 5.73
N SER A 170 5.02 10.45 6.33
CA SER A 170 4.37 10.13 7.59
C SER A 170 2.86 10.23 7.47
N PHE A 171 2.16 9.43 8.27
CA PHE A 171 0.71 9.44 8.38
C PHE A 171 0.31 9.43 9.85
N ASN A 172 -0.76 10.17 10.15
CA ASN A 172 -1.46 10.14 11.41
C ASN A 172 -2.97 10.15 11.13
N PHE A 173 -3.65 9.15 11.65
CA PHE A 173 -5.09 8.96 11.57
C PHE A 173 -5.71 9.17 12.94
N ASN A 174 -6.82 9.89 13.00
CA ASN A 174 -7.53 10.18 14.23
C ASN A 174 -9.02 9.89 14.07
N ARG A 175 -9.61 9.08 14.96
CA ARG A 175 -11.06 8.95 15.02
C ARG A 175 -11.65 10.14 15.79
N TYR A 176 -12.66 10.77 15.23
CA TYR A 176 -13.41 11.84 15.90
C TYR A 176 -14.26 11.32 17.07
N GLN A 177 -14.59 10.03 17.07
CA GLN A 177 -15.34 9.33 18.10
C GLN A 177 -14.73 7.96 18.38
N ASN A 178 -15.09 7.31 19.49
CA ASN A 178 -14.62 5.95 19.82
C ASN A 178 -15.13 4.86 18.85
N THR A 179 -16.01 5.24 17.93
CA THR A 179 -16.55 4.39 16.88
C THR A 179 -16.41 5.09 15.55
N THR A 180 -15.99 4.33 14.55
CA THR A 180 -16.04 4.72 13.14
C THR A 180 -16.89 3.64 12.47
N PRO A 181 -18.19 3.90 12.22
CA PRO A 181 -19.03 2.96 11.49
C PRO A 181 -18.37 2.52 10.17
N GLY A 182 -18.74 1.34 9.68
CA GLY A 182 -18.04 0.69 8.56
C GLY A 182 -16.69 0.06 8.86
N LEU A 183 -15.85 0.65 9.72
CA LEU A 183 -14.52 0.07 10.00
C LEU A 183 -14.54 -1.03 11.07
N ASN A 184 -13.76 -2.07 10.83
CA ASN A 184 -13.48 -3.11 11.80
C ASN A 184 -12.80 -2.51 13.04
N ALA A 185 -13.26 -2.91 14.23
CA ALA A 185 -12.73 -2.39 15.50
C ALA A 185 -11.32 -2.91 15.78
N ASP A 186 -11.07 -4.17 15.42
CA ASP A 186 -9.77 -4.83 15.51
C ASP A 186 -9.15 -4.87 14.10
N ASP A 187 -7.82 -4.75 14.00
CA ASP A 187 -7.07 -4.81 12.73
C ASP A 187 -7.57 -3.81 11.65
N THR A 188 -8.07 -2.63 12.08
CA THR A 188 -8.63 -1.60 11.17
C THR A 188 -7.71 -1.21 10.03
N PHE A 189 -6.40 -1.19 10.28
CA PHE A 189 -5.38 -0.82 9.31
C PHE A 189 -4.70 -2.07 8.79
N GLN A 190 -4.57 -2.19 7.46
CA GLN A 190 -3.81 -3.27 6.85
C GLN A 190 -2.79 -2.75 5.86
N PHE A 191 -1.64 -3.42 5.81
CA PHE A 191 -0.54 -3.10 4.91
C PHE A 191 -0.35 -4.27 3.95
N VAL A 192 -0.43 -3.98 2.65
CA VAL A 192 -0.41 -4.99 1.60
C VAL A 192 0.84 -4.85 0.75
N THR A 193 1.60 -5.94 0.64
CA THR A 193 2.85 -6.00 -0.14
C THR A 193 2.70 -6.95 -1.30
N TRP A 194 3.42 -6.69 -2.38
CA TRP A 194 3.66 -7.71 -3.39
C TRP A 194 4.72 -8.70 -2.89
N ASN A 195 4.49 -10.00 -3.03
CA ASN A 195 5.45 -11.04 -2.60
C ASN A 195 6.26 -11.63 -3.77
N GLY A 196 6.08 -11.09 -4.98
CA GLY A 196 6.65 -11.62 -6.22
C GLY A 196 5.66 -12.40 -7.08
N SER A 197 4.50 -12.80 -6.52
CA SER A 197 3.49 -13.59 -7.23
C SER A 197 2.05 -13.15 -6.99
N SER A 198 1.74 -12.62 -5.81
CA SER A 198 0.44 -12.10 -5.44
C SER A 198 0.62 -10.97 -4.42
N TRP A 199 -0.44 -10.17 -4.24
CA TRP A 199 -0.60 -9.32 -3.07
C TRP A 199 -0.79 -10.18 -1.80
N GLU A 200 -0.25 -9.70 -0.68
CA GLU A 200 -0.44 -10.30 0.63
C GLU A 200 -0.46 -9.25 1.75
N VAL A 201 -1.24 -9.49 2.82
CA VAL A 201 -1.20 -8.64 4.02
C VAL A 201 0.08 -8.96 4.80
N VAL A 202 0.98 -7.99 4.94
CA VAL A 202 2.24 -8.16 5.68
C VAL A 202 2.08 -7.87 7.17
N THR A 203 1.23 -6.90 7.51
CA THR A 203 0.90 -6.57 8.90
C THR A 203 -0.43 -5.84 8.97
N THR A 204 -1.04 -5.88 10.15
CA THR A 204 -2.20 -5.08 10.51
C THR A 204 -1.86 -4.11 11.64
N GLY A 205 -2.76 -3.18 11.89
CA GLY A 205 -2.69 -2.21 12.98
C GLY A 205 -4.08 -1.82 13.45
N GLU A 206 -4.14 -1.29 14.65
CA GLU A 206 -5.38 -0.84 15.29
C GLU A 206 -5.16 0.53 15.91
N PHE A 207 -6.25 1.25 16.14
CA PHE A 207 -6.18 2.50 16.87
C PHE A 207 -5.72 2.27 18.30
N THR A 208 -4.87 3.18 18.78
CA THR A 208 -4.53 3.27 20.20
C THR A 208 -5.73 3.68 21.05
N ASN A 209 -5.59 3.57 22.38
CA ASN A 209 -6.60 4.04 23.35
C ASN A 209 -6.93 5.54 23.23
N ASN A 210 -6.07 6.32 22.56
CA ASN A 210 -6.29 7.74 22.28
C ASN A 210 -6.99 7.98 20.93
N ASN A 211 -7.52 6.94 20.28
CA ASN A 211 -8.13 6.99 18.95
C ASN A 211 -7.18 7.45 17.83
N GLN A 212 -5.90 7.17 17.98
CA GLN A 212 -4.88 7.54 17.00
C GLN A 212 -4.19 6.31 16.43
N PHE A 213 -3.82 6.38 15.18
CA PHE A 213 -2.91 5.44 14.53
C PHE A 213 -1.92 6.23 13.68
N ALA A 214 -0.63 6.02 13.88
CA ALA A 214 0.40 6.75 13.17
C ALA A 214 1.54 5.83 12.77
N TYR A 215 2.10 6.08 11.60
CA TYR A 215 3.28 5.40 11.10
C TYR A 215 4.02 6.32 10.13
N SER A 216 5.24 5.92 9.80
CA SER A 216 6.03 6.58 8.76
C SER A 216 6.79 5.56 7.96
N PHE A 217 7.15 5.90 6.73
CA PHE A 217 8.00 5.05 5.92
C PHE A 217 9.06 5.86 5.18
N THR A 218 10.12 5.16 4.79
CA THR A 218 11.14 5.67 3.88
C THR A 218 11.19 4.80 2.63
N VAL A 219 11.29 5.43 1.46
CA VAL A 219 11.57 4.72 0.20
C VAL A 219 13.03 4.30 0.18
N VAL A 220 13.29 3.01 0.04
CA VAL A 220 14.63 2.43 0.05
C VAL A 220 14.95 1.78 -1.29
N PRO A 221 16.23 1.67 -1.66
CA PRO A 221 16.61 0.90 -2.82
C PRO A 221 16.20 -0.56 -2.61
N LEU A 222 15.82 -1.23 -3.70
CA LEU A 222 15.52 -2.66 -3.69
C LEU A 222 16.65 -3.44 -2.97
N PRO A 223 16.32 -4.21 -1.92
CA PRO A 223 17.28 -5.16 -1.36
C PRO A 223 17.74 -6.08 -2.50
N ALA A 224 19.05 -6.27 -2.65
CA ALA A 224 19.58 -7.16 -3.66
C ALA A 224 18.83 -8.52 -3.61
N PRO A 225 18.55 -9.18 -4.76
CA PRO A 225 17.67 -10.35 -4.84
C PRO A 225 17.96 -11.50 -3.86
N ALA A 226 19.18 -11.58 -3.33
CA ALA A 226 19.60 -12.55 -2.33
C ALA A 226 18.95 -12.37 -0.94
N LEU A 227 18.42 -11.19 -0.60
CA LEU A 227 17.75 -10.94 0.69
C LEU A 227 16.23 -11.22 0.65
N ILE A 228 15.63 -11.23 -0.54
CA ILE A 228 14.18 -11.38 -0.75
C ILE A 228 13.72 -12.80 -0.34
N GLY A 229 14.55 -13.82 -0.57
CA GLY A 229 14.25 -15.19 -0.17
C GLY A 229 14.27 -15.45 1.35
N LEU A 230 14.84 -14.53 2.15
CA LEU A 230 14.96 -14.70 3.61
C LEU A 230 13.82 -14.03 4.39
N ALA A 231 13.23 -12.94 3.88
CA ALA A 231 12.11 -12.26 4.53
C ALA A 231 10.83 -13.12 4.53
N GLY A 232 10.55 -13.82 3.41
CA GLY A 232 9.42 -14.76 3.32
C GLY A 232 9.54 -15.99 4.22
N LEU A 233 10.75 -16.36 4.65
CA LEU A 233 10.98 -17.49 5.55
C LEU A 233 10.87 -17.12 7.04
N SER A 234 11.03 -15.84 7.41
CA SER A 234 10.89 -15.38 8.81
C SER A 234 9.43 -15.36 9.31
N GLY A 235 8.44 -15.15 8.44
CA GLY A 235 7.02 -15.15 8.82
C GLY A 235 6.48 -16.54 9.21
N LEU A 236 6.96 -17.59 8.53
CA LEU A 236 6.54 -18.98 8.82
C LEU A 236 7.09 -19.52 10.15
N GLY A 237 8.12 -18.88 10.73
CA GLY A 237 8.71 -19.27 12.01
C GLY A 237 7.90 -18.85 13.24
N ILE A 238 7.08 -17.79 13.12
CA ILE A 238 6.33 -17.21 14.24
C ILE A 238 5.01 -17.95 14.46
N LEU A 239 4.30 -18.34 13.39
CA LEU A 239 3.04 -19.08 13.48
C LEU A 239 3.21 -20.49 14.06
N ARG A 240 4.36 -21.14 13.86
CA ARG A 240 4.62 -22.49 14.40
C ARG A 240 4.91 -22.53 15.90
N ARG A 241 5.31 -21.42 16.54
CA ARG A 241 5.60 -21.41 17.99
C ARG A 241 4.36 -21.25 18.87
N ARG A 242 3.22 -20.78 18.32
CA ARG A 242 1.95 -20.71 19.08
C ARG A 242 1.21 -22.06 19.16
N ALA A 243 1.46 -22.99 18.25
CA ALA A 243 0.81 -24.30 18.24
C ALA A 243 1.44 -25.35 19.19
N LEU A 244 2.64 -25.11 19.73
CA LEU A 244 3.39 -26.11 20.52
C LEU A 244 3.43 -25.84 22.04
N ARG A 245 2.61 -24.92 22.56
CA ARG A 245 2.45 -24.69 24.01
C ARG A 245 1.12 -25.19 24.61
N LYS A 246 0.37 -26.00 23.86
CA LYS A 246 -0.78 -26.76 24.37
C LYS A 246 -0.69 -28.21 23.89
N ALA A 247 0.17 -28.98 24.53
CA ALA A 247 0.12 -30.44 24.56
C ALA A 247 0.67 -30.88 25.92
#